data_AF-A0A482VCC0-F1
#
_entry.id   AF-A0A482VCC0-F1
#
_cell.length_a   1.000
_cell.length_b   1.000
_cell.length_c   1.000
_cell.angle_alpha   90.00
_cell.angle_beta   90.00
_cell.angle_gamma   90.00
#
_symmetry.space_group_name_H-M   'P 1'
#
loop_
_entity.id
_entity.type
_entity.pdbx_description
1 polymer ?
#
loop_
_entity_poly.entity_id
_entity_poly.type
_entity_poly.pdbx_seq_one_letter_code
_entity_poly.pdbx_strand_id
1 'polypeptide(L)'
;MYSKTGEIRRDEACLDYSGQEVILYPCHGSRGNQFWDYNPSTKLLRHGSSDKCLAINEAKNKLLMEQCDSGSTRQQWSLENYDANKL
;
A
#
# COMPACT_ATOMS: atom_id res chain seq x y z
N MET A 1 -10.44 1.70 -1.80
CA MET A 1 -10.43 2.97 -1.03
C MET A 1 -9.30 2.91 -0.01
N TYR A 2 -8.54 3.99 0.15
CA TYR A 2 -7.57 4.15 1.25
C TYR A 2 -8.27 4.79 2.45
N SER A 3 -8.19 4.17 3.62
CA SER A 3 -8.94 4.58 4.83
C SER A 3 -8.09 5.48 5.76
N LYS A 4 -8.78 6.18 6.68
CA LYS A 4 -8.13 6.94 7.78
C LYS A 4 -7.21 6.09 8.65
N THR A 5 -7.49 4.79 8.76
CA THR A 5 -6.71 3.86 9.57
C THR A 5 -5.54 3.24 8.82
N GLY A 6 -5.29 3.66 7.57
CA GLY A 6 -4.20 3.17 6.72
C GLY A 6 -4.51 1.85 6.02
N GLU A 7 -5.78 1.47 5.87
CA GLU A 7 -6.16 0.27 5.13
C GLU A 7 -6.37 0.62 3.65
N ILE A 8 -5.89 -0.22 2.74
CA ILE A 8 -6.30 -0.20 1.33
C ILE A 8 -7.34 -1.30 1.15
N ARG A 9 -8.62 -0.92 0.99
CA ARG A 9 -9.74 -1.87 1.08
C ARG A 9 -10.77 -1.78 -0.04
N ARG A 10 -11.48 -2.87 -0.27
CA ARG A 10 -12.75 -2.94 -1.03
C ARG A 10 -13.71 -3.81 -0.23
N ASP A 11 -14.84 -3.23 0.16
CA ASP A 11 -15.81 -3.87 1.07
C ASP A 11 -15.10 -4.34 2.36
N GLU A 12 -15.20 -5.62 2.70
CA GLU A 12 -14.57 -6.25 3.87
C GLU A 12 -13.20 -6.88 3.58
N ALA A 13 -12.62 -6.65 2.39
CA ALA A 13 -11.31 -7.16 2.01
C ALA A 13 -10.26 -6.04 2.01
N CYS A 14 -9.15 -6.28 2.72
CA CYS A 14 -8.02 -5.37 2.89
C CYS A 14 -6.78 -5.92 2.20
N LEU A 15 -5.96 -5.03 1.66
CA LEU A 15 -4.64 -5.35 1.13
C LEU A 15 -3.73 -5.77 2.28
N ASP A 16 -3.15 -6.96 2.18
CA ASP A 16 -2.39 -7.60 3.26
C ASP A 16 -1.03 -8.08 2.73
N TYR A 17 0.03 -7.87 3.50
CA TYR A 17 1.36 -8.39 3.20
C TYR A 17 2.06 -8.95 4.45
N SER A 18 2.36 -10.24 4.43
CA SER A 18 2.99 -10.98 5.54
C SER A 18 4.42 -11.45 5.25
N GLY A 19 5.06 -10.92 4.19
CA GLY A 19 6.45 -11.24 3.84
C GLY A 19 6.64 -12.03 2.54
N GLN A 20 5.57 -12.48 1.90
CA GLN A 20 5.63 -13.27 0.66
C GLN A 20 4.98 -12.53 -0.52
N GLU A 21 3.64 -12.52 -0.56
CA GLU A 21 2.86 -11.89 -1.62
C GLU A 21 1.88 -10.88 -1.03
N VAL A 22 1.52 -9.90 -1.84
CA VAL A 22 0.45 -8.95 -1.52
C VAL A 22 -0.87 -9.59 -1.92
N ILE A 23 -1.75 -9.81 -0.94
CA ILE A 23 -3.03 -10.48 -1.14
C ILE A 23 -4.20 -9.60 -0.66
N LEU A 24 -5.42 -10.05 -0.92
CA LEU A 24 -6.61 -9.55 -0.24
C LEU A 24 -6.98 -10.53 0.88
N TYR A 25 -7.17 -10.00 2.09
CA TYR A 25 -7.56 -10.76 3.27
C TYR A 25 -8.68 -10.03 4.02
N PRO A 26 -9.55 -10.72 4.79
CA PRO A 26 -10.56 -10.04 5.60
C PRO A 26 -9.95 -8.92 6.46
N CYS A 27 -10.58 -7.75 6.41
CA CYS A 27 -10.18 -6.60 7.21
C CYS A 27 -10.37 -6.92 8.70
N HIS A 28 -9.31 -6.81 9.49
CA HIS A 28 -9.37 -7.05 10.94
C HIS A 28 -9.18 -5.79 11.79
N GLY A 29 -8.89 -4.63 11.18
CA GLY A 29 -8.82 -3.32 11.86
C GLY A 29 -7.67 -3.19 12.87
N SER A 30 -6.79 -4.17 12.97
CA SER A 30 -5.69 -4.20 13.96
C SER A 30 -4.35 -3.71 13.41
N ARG A 31 -4.37 -3.05 12.23
CA ARG A 31 -3.16 -2.65 11.49
C ARG A 31 -2.30 -3.87 11.12
N GLY A 32 -1.05 -3.92 11.60
CA GLY A 32 -0.12 -5.00 11.30
C GLY A 32 0.15 -5.12 9.80
N ASN A 33 -0.15 -6.29 9.25
CA ASN A 33 0.08 -6.60 7.84
C ASN A 33 -0.92 -5.92 6.88
N GLN A 34 -1.94 -5.25 7.41
CA GLN A 34 -2.96 -4.52 6.65
C GLN A 34 -2.80 -3.00 6.71
N PHE A 35 -1.70 -2.53 7.30
CA PHE A 35 -1.43 -1.10 7.45
C PHE A 35 -0.45 -0.59 6.39
N TRP A 36 -0.91 0.42 5.68
CA TRP A 36 -0.23 1.09 4.59
C TRP A 36 -0.17 2.59 4.88
N ASP A 37 1.00 3.18 4.67
CA ASP A 37 1.26 4.60 4.83
C ASP A 37 1.53 5.20 3.45
N TYR A 38 0.61 6.06 3.00
CA TYR A 38 0.74 6.75 1.73
C TYR A 38 1.39 8.12 1.92
N ASN A 39 2.55 8.33 1.29
CA ASN A 39 3.20 9.62 1.27
C ASN A 39 2.81 10.37 -0.03
N PRO A 40 2.03 11.47 0.04
CA PRO A 40 1.57 12.17 -1.16
C PRO A 40 2.69 12.91 -1.91
N SER A 41 3.79 13.27 -1.23
CA SER A 41 4.92 13.98 -1.84
C SER A 41 5.79 13.05 -2.68
N THR A 42 6.04 11.83 -2.20
CA THR A 42 6.85 10.83 -2.92
C THR A 42 6.00 9.83 -3.72
N LYS A 43 4.69 9.82 -3.50
CA LYS A 43 3.73 8.85 -4.04
C LYS A 43 3.99 7.40 -3.66
N LEU A 44 4.76 7.17 -2.59
CA LEU A 44 5.06 5.83 -2.11
C LEU A 44 3.93 5.29 -1.23
N LEU A 45 3.62 4.00 -1.40
CA LEU A 45 2.80 3.21 -0.49
C LEU A 45 3.72 2.31 0.35
N ARG A 46 4.05 2.76 1.55
CA ARG A 46 4.92 2.02 2.47
C ARG A 46 4.09 1.08 3.34
N HIS A 47 4.49 -0.18 3.42
CA HIS A 47 3.88 -1.14 4.33
C HIS A 47 4.48 -1.03 5.73
N GLY A 48 3.66 -0.76 6.73
CA GLY A 48 4.18 -0.27 8.01
C GLY A 48 4.94 -1.30 8.86
N SER A 49 4.68 -2.61 8.75
CA SER A 49 5.43 -3.61 9.53
C SER A 49 6.74 -4.04 8.88
N SER A 50 6.91 -3.82 7.57
CA SER A 50 8.09 -4.28 6.82
C SER A 50 9.01 -3.16 6.34
N ASP A 51 8.57 -1.91 6.42
CA ASP A 51 9.22 -0.73 5.84
C ASP A 51 9.53 -0.81 4.32
N LYS A 52 8.93 -1.78 3.63
CA LYS A 52 8.99 -1.94 2.18
C LYS A 52 7.89 -1.15 1.50
N CYS A 53 8.10 -0.81 0.23
CA CYS A 53 7.13 -0.10 -0.60
C CYS A 53 6.51 -1.02 -1.64
N LEU A 54 5.22 -0.80 -1.93
CA LEU A 54 4.50 -1.48 -3.00
C LEU A 54 5.07 -1.05 -4.35
N ALA A 55 5.39 -2.02 -5.20
CA ALA A 55 5.88 -1.78 -6.56
C ALA A 55 5.17 -2.68 -7.57
N ILE A 56 5.11 -2.22 -8.82
CA ILE A 56 4.82 -3.09 -9.96
C ILE A 56 6.13 -3.68 -10.51
N ASN A 57 6.13 -4.93 -10.96
CA ASN A 57 7.32 -5.53 -11.56
C ASN A 57 7.62 -4.97 -12.94
N GLU A 58 8.83 -5.24 -13.45
CA GLU A 58 9.26 -4.86 -14.80
C GLU A 58 8.31 -5.35 -15.90
N ALA A 59 7.78 -6.57 -15.74
CA ALA A 59 6.83 -7.16 -16.69
C ALA A 59 5.41 -6.55 -16.58
N LYS A 60 5.19 -5.63 -15.63
CA LYS A 60 3.92 -4.92 -15.40
C LYS A 60 2.70 -5.82 -15.17
N ASN A 61 2.92 -7.01 -14.61
CA ASN A 61 1.88 -8.02 -14.43
C ASN A 61 1.76 -8.53 -12.98
N LYS A 62 2.63 -8.09 -12.06
CA LYS A 62 2.62 -8.53 -10.67
C LYS A 62 2.99 -7.38 -9.73
N LEU A 63 2.40 -7.39 -8.54
CA LEU A 63 2.78 -6.54 -7.41
C LEU A 63 3.84 -7.23 -6.55
N LEU A 64 4.75 -6.43 -6.02
CA LEU A 64 5.81 -6.88 -5.13
C LEU A 64 6.11 -5.82 -4.06
N MET A 65 6.89 -6.24 -3.07
CA MET A 65 7.35 -5.39 -1.98
C MET A 65 8.88 -5.27 -2.07
N GLU A 66 9.36 -4.05 -2.28
CA GLU A 66 10.78 -3.74 -2.46
C GLU A 66 11.26 -2.72 -1.42
N GLN A 67 12.59 -2.51 -1.36
CA GLN A 67 13.11 -1.36 -0.64
C GLN A 67 12.51 -0.07 -1.22
N CYS A 68 12.07 0.82 -0.35
CA CYS A 68 11.48 2.09 -0.78
C CYS A 68 12.50 2.95 -1.52
N ASP A 69 12.14 3.37 -2.73
CA ASP A 69 12.94 4.24 -3.60
C ASP A 69 12.02 5.29 -4.25
N SER A 70 12.17 6.55 -3.85
CA SER A 70 11.38 7.66 -4.39
C SER A 70 11.73 8.00 -5.85
N GLY A 71 12.89 7.57 -6.34
CA GLY A 71 13.28 7.70 -7.74
C GLY A 71 12.65 6.64 -8.65
N SER A 72 12.12 5.55 -8.08
CA SER A 72 11.51 4.46 -8.84
C SER A 72 10.07 4.77 -9.21
N THR A 73 9.82 5.00 -10.49
CA THR A 73 8.46 5.22 -11.02
C THR A 73 7.55 4.01 -10.83
N ARG A 74 8.11 2.80 -10.69
CA ARG A 74 7.35 1.57 -10.39
C ARG A 74 6.72 1.56 -8.98
N GLN A 75 7.22 2.43 -8.09
CA GLN A 75 6.75 2.56 -6.70
C GLN A 75 5.85 3.79 -6.50
N GLN A 76 5.57 4.56 -7.55
CA GLN A 76 4.77 5.79 -7.47
C GLN A 76 3.31 5.51 -7.81
N TRP A 77 2.43 5.68 -6.83
CA TRP A 77 1.00 5.42 -6.94
C TRP A 77 0.20 6.72 -6.81
N SER A 78 -0.81 6.91 -7.66
CA SER A 78 -1.76 8.02 -7.51
C SER A 78 -3.09 7.46 -7.03
N LEU A 79 -3.54 7.90 -5.85
CA LEU A 79 -4.82 7.50 -5.29
C LEU A 79 -5.93 8.42 -5.78
N GLU A 80 -6.96 7.85 -6.40
CA GLU A 80 -8.11 8.61 -6.86
C GLU A 80 -8.85 9.25 -5.67
N ASN A 81 -9.29 10.51 -5.83
CA ASN A 81 -10.02 11.27 -4.81
C ASN A 81 -9.29 11.39 -3.46
N TYR A 82 -7.95 11.31 -3.47
CA TYR A 82 -7.14 11.53 -2.28
C TYR A 82 -7.36 12.93 -1.71
N ASP A 83 -7.65 13.00 -0.42
CA ASP A 83 -7.85 14.24 0.32
C ASP A 83 -7.16 14.12 1.68
N ALA A 84 -6.08 14.88 1.86
CA ALA A 84 -5.30 14.87 3.09
C ALA A 84 -6.11 15.32 4.32
N ASN A 85 -7.18 16.09 4.13
CA ASN A 85 -8.06 16.54 5.23
C ASN A 85 -9.02 15.43 5.69
N LYS A 86 -9.14 14.34 4.93
CA LYS A 86 -9.99 13.18 5.24
C LYS A 86 -9.19 12.02 5.80
N LEU A 87 -7.91 12.20 6.11
CA LEU A 87 -7.09 11.21 6.84
C LEU A 87 -7.21 11.41 8.36
#